data_AF-A0A9X0D4U5-F1
#
_entry.id   AF-A0A9X0D4U5-F1
#
_cell.length_a   1.000
_cell.length_b   1.000
_cell.length_c   1.000
_cell.angle_alpha   90.00
_cell.angle_beta   90.00
_cell.angle_gamma   90.00
#
_symmetry.space_group_name_H-M   'P 1'
#
loop_
_entity.id
_entity.type
_entity.pdbx_description
1 polymer ?
#
loop_
_entity_poly.entity_id
_entity_poly.type
_entity_poly.pdbx_seq_one_letter_code
_entity_poly.pdbx_strand_id
1 'polypeptide(L)'
;MPLDPDVNAEFDKDFAPASMALYRREKLLNHHVTQALLRWKWMALGKFLTIFNTIVFAVFVILFSFLIVKEREKDNLSFISSKITMSAENSKSSFAATTVPYVILVFLVMQLIKEVLQIVWLRLAYFKDLTNLLELVMFGMVWTFTLPCISATDVCSTELKWTAGEQGNFADFWLALSKINIMMVGELDYTDMLVEKIVNNNTVPGTNVPYVPLPILTICLFLVFVLMVSVVLVNLLVGLAVGDIESIQRTASLRTLIDQVLLVDGIMKSYPRFILRRMHRCSLEIKPNQNSFFKRVALSGTDLTDQGFMDMLLNYKSGKSTAEEWCEYEHSRDERQEESIKKLQATVEAQGKLLKAMADRLKLRSRTDEADASLKLE
;
A
#
# COMPACT_ATOMS: atom_id res chain seq x y z
N MET A 1 9.15 -8.01 7.26
CA MET A 1 9.83 -6.95 6.46
C MET A 1 10.59 -6.07 7.45
N PRO A 2 11.87 -5.71 7.23
CA PRO A 2 12.53 -4.80 8.15
C PRO A 2 11.79 -3.46 8.10
N LEU A 3 11.32 -3.04 9.28
CA LEU A 3 10.43 -1.91 9.54
C LEU A 3 11.17 -0.57 9.66
N ASP A 4 12.43 -0.53 9.22
CA ASP A 4 13.25 0.66 9.28
C ASP A 4 13.40 1.26 7.88
N PRO A 5 13.08 2.56 7.71
CA PRO A 5 13.55 3.28 6.54
C PRO A 5 15.08 3.21 6.55
N ASP A 6 15.69 2.89 5.41
CA ASP A 6 17.14 2.79 5.25
C ASP A 6 17.86 3.91 6.02
N VAL A 7 18.57 3.54 7.08
CA VAL A 7 19.40 4.45 7.90
C VAL A 7 20.52 5.09 7.06
N ASN A 8 20.76 4.55 5.86
CA ASN A 8 21.72 5.04 4.87
C ASN A 8 21.12 5.98 3.83
N ALA A 9 19.83 6.31 3.90
CA ALA A 9 19.28 7.40 3.11
C ALA A 9 19.89 8.70 3.64
N GLU A 10 20.78 9.29 2.84
CA GLU A 10 21.42 10.57 3.08
C GLU A 10 20.33 11.67 3.07
N PHE A 11 19.65 11.82 4.21
CA PHE A 11 18.70 12.89 4.43
C PHE A 11 19.49 14.18 4.61
N ASP A 12 19.36 15.06 3.62
CA ASP A 12 19.98 16.38 3.66
C ASP A 12 19.50 17.11 4.92
N LYS A 13 20.44 17.63 5.72
CA LYS A 13 20.18 18.30 7.01
C LYS A 13 19.29 19.54 6.89
N ASP A 14 18.95 19.96 5.68
CA ASP A 14 18.24 21.19 5.37
C ASP A 14 16.71 21.10 5.52
N PHE A 15 16.13 19.90 5.63
CA PHE A 15 14.68 19.73 5.81
C PHE A 15 14.31 19.15 7.19
N ALA A 16 14.04 20.06 8.14
CA ALA A 16 13.72 19.71 9.53
C ALA A 16 12.62 18.64 9.70
N PRO A 17 11.49 18.65 8.95
CA PRO A 17 10.48 17.60 9.05
C PRO A 17 10.99 16.19 8.69
N ALA A 18 11.93 16.07 7.74
CA ALA A 18 12.54 14.77 7.41
C ALA A 18 13.37 14.22 8.57
N SER A 19 14.13 15.08 9.27
CA SER A 19 14.83 14.66 10.48
C SER A 19 13.86 14.27 11.59
N MET A 20 12.75 15.00 11.77
CA MET A 20 11.71 14.64 12.75
C MET A 20 11.09 13.27 12.44
N ALA A 21 10.88 12.96 11.15
CA ALA A 21 10.37 11.67 10.67
C ALA A 21 11.37 10.54 10.94
N LEU A 22 12.67 10.77 10.67
CA LEU A 22 13.76 9.83 10.95
C LEU A 22 13.80 9.43 12.44
N TYR A 23 13.64 10.40 13.33
CA TYR A 23 13.61 10.16 14.78
C TYR A 23 12.22 9.79 15.33
N ARG A 24 11.23 9.51 14.46
CA ARG A 24 9.85 9.11 14.81
C ARG A 24 9.19 10.02 15.87
N ARG A 25 9.42 11.33 15.80
CA ARG A 25 8.90 12.30 16.78
C ARG A 25 7.46 12.72 16.46
N GLU A 26 6.48 11.86 16.77
CA GLU A 26 5.06 12.07 16.43
C GLU A 26 4.52 13.45 16.83
N LYS A 27 4.78 13.87 18.08
CA LYS A 27 4.32 15.17 18.62
C LYS A 27 4.79 16.38 17.80
N LEU A 28 6.02 16.33 17.27
CA LEU A 28 6.61 17.41 16.48
C LEU A 28 6.09 17.41 15.04
N LEU A 29 5.81 16.23 14.46
CA LEU A 29 5.19 16.11 13.13
C LEU A 29 3.72 16.55 13.15
N ASN A 30 2.99 16.22 14.22
CA ASN A 30 1.60 16.65 14.41
C ASN A 30 1.47 18.13 14.79
N HIS A 31 2.57 18.81 15.06
CA HIS A 31 2.54 20.23 15.36
C HIS A 31 1.94 21.03 14.20
N HIS A 32 0.99 21.91 14.51
CA HIS A 32 0.22 22.70 13.53
C HIS A 32 1.09 23.48 12.51
N VAL A 33 2.28 23.94 12.90
CA VAL A 33 3.23 24.64 12.02
C VAL A 33 3.87 23.67 11.03
N THR A 34 4.27 22.48 11.49
CA THR A 34 4.86 21.43 10.65
C THR A 34 3.84 20.94 9.63
N GLN A 35 2.59 20.74 10.07
CA GLN A 35 1.47 20.38 9.21
C GLN A 35 1.19 21.46 8.16
N ALA A 36 1.09 22.73 8.56
CA ALA A 36 0.87 23.84 7.63
C ALA A 36 1.99 23.95 6.57
N LEU A 37 3.25 23.77 6.98
CA LEU A 37 4.41 23.80 6.09
C LEU A 37 4.35 22.68 5.05
N LEU A 38 4.13 21.43 5.48
CA LEU A 38 4.08 20.26 4.60
C LEU A 38 2.96 20.39 3.58
N ARG A 39 1.79 20.79 4.04
CA ARG A 39 0.60 20.97 3.21
C ARG A 39 0.79 22.08 2.18
N TRP A 40 1.36 23.22 2.59
CA TRP A 40 1.67 24.31 1.66
C TRP A 40 2.67 23.88 0.59
N LYS A 41 3.75 23.17 0.97
CA LYS A 41 4.73 22.63 0.03
C LYS A 41 4.10 21.64 -0.95
N TRP A 42 3.26 20.73 -0.46
CA TRP A 42 2.51 19.79 -1.30
C TRP A 42 1.62 20.51 -2.33
N MET A 43 0.93 21.58 -1.92
CA MET A 43 0.11 22.34 -2.86
C MET A 43 0.90 23.10 -3.90
N ALA A 44 2.04 23.68 -3.52
CA ALA A 44 2.86 24.44 -4.44
C ALA A 44 3.55 23.52 -5.47
N LEU A 45 4.08 22.37 -5.03
CA LEU A 45 4.93 21.49 -5.83
C LEU A 45 4.20 20.26 -6.40
N GLY A 46 3.41 19.56 -5.59
CA GLY A 46 2.90 18.23 -5.95
C GLY A 46 1.53 18.28 -6.61
N LYS A 47 0.56 18.95 -5.97
CA LYS A 47 -0.87 18.81 -6.28
C LYS A 47 -1.20 18.99 -7.77
N PHE A 48 -0.74 20.07 -8.39
CA PHE A 48 -1.10 20.39 -9.78
C PHE A 48 -0.56 19.36 -10.77
N LEU A 49 0.67 18.89 -10.57
CA LEU A 49 1.25 17.85 -11.43
C LEU A 49 0.54 16.51 -11.22
N THR A 50 0.29 16.13 -9.97
CA THR A 50 -0.41 14.88 -9.69
C THR A 50 -1.81 14.87 -10.30
N ILE A 51 -2.58 15.96 -10.12
CA ILE A 51 -3.92 16.09 -10.72
C ILE A 51 -3.85 16.03 -12.25
N PHE A 52 -2.89 16.75 -12.85
CA PHE A 52 -2.70 16.70 -14.30
C PHE A 52 -2.40 15.28 -14.79
N ASN A 53 -1.49 14.57 -14.12
CA ASN A 53 -1.15 13.18 -14.45
C ASN A 53 -2.36 12.25 -14.30
N THR A 54 -3.12 12.39 -13.21
CA THR A 54 -4.36 11.62 -12.99
C THR A 54 -5.40 11.87 -14.08
N ILE A 55 -5.56 13.13 -14.54
CA ILE A 55 -6.49 13.47 -15.62
C ILE A 55 -6.04 12.82 -16.94
N VAL A 56 -4.75 12.91 -17.27
CA VAL A 56 -4.18 12.29 -18.48
C VAL A 56 -4.41 10.77 -18.47
N PHE A 57 -4.15 10.12 -17.33
CA PHE A 57 -4.40 8.69 -17.17
C PHE A 57 -5.89 8.32 -17.22
N ALA A 58 -6.77 9.11 -16.60
CA ALA A 58 -8.22 8.88 -16.65
C ALA A 58 -8.78 8.99 -18.07
N VAL A 59 -8.34 10.00 -18.83
CA VAL A 59 -8.70 10.15 -20.25
C VAL A 59 -8.28 8.93 -21.05
N PHE A 60 -7.06 8.43 -20.83
CA PHE A 60 -6.58 7.19 -21.45
C PHE A 60 -7.45 5.99 -21.14
N VAL A 61 -7.78 5.75 -19.86
CA VAL A 61 -8.61 4.62 -19.44
C VAL A 61 -10.00 4.70 -20.10
N ILE A 62 -10.60 5.89 -20.17
CA ILE A 62 -11.91 6.09 -20.81
C ILE A 62 -11.83 5.78 -22.32
N LEU A 63 -10.82 6.30 -23.02
CA LEU A 63 -10.63 6.04 -24.45
C LEU A 63 -10.35 4.56 -24.73
N PHE A 64 -9.51 3.92 -23.91
CA PHE A 64 -9.20 2.50 -24.03
C PHE A 64 -10.43 1.62 -23.77
N SER A 65 -11.23 1.95 -22.76
CA SER A 65 -12.51 1.27 -22.46
C SER A 65 -13.49 1.40 -23.63
N PHE A 66 -13.58 2.58 -24.25
CA PHE A 66 -14.39 2.79 -25.44
C PHE A 66 -13.91 1.94 -26.62
N LEU A 67 -12.59 1.79 -26.82
CA LEU A 67 -12.03 0.91 -27.86
C LEU A 67 -12.39 -0.55 -27.63
N ILE A 68 -12.29 -1.06 -26.40
CA ILE A 68 -12.67 -2.45 -26.08
C ILE A 68 -14.15 -2.71 -26.42
N VAL A 69 -15.04 -1.77 -26.04
CA VAL A 69 -16.47 -1.89 -26.35
C VAL A 69 -16.71 -1.94 -27.86
N LYS A 70 -15.99 -1.10 -28.63
CA LYS A 70 -16.12 -1.07 -30.08
C LYS A 70 -15.57 -2.31 -30.78
N GLU A 71 -14.46 -2.86 -30.32
CA GLU A 71 -13.93 -4.11 -30.89
C GLU A 71 -14.86 -5.30 -30.60
N ARG A 72 -15.49 -5.34 -29.42
CA ARG A 72 -16.51 -6.35 -29.10
C ARG A 72 -17.75 -6.24 -30.00
N GLU A 73 -18.19 -5.02 -30.31
CA GLU A 73 -19.32 -4.78 -31.21
C GLU A 73 -19.00 -5.28 -32.63
N LYS A 74 -17.77 -5.07 -33.11
CA LYS A 74 -17.29 -5.57 -34.41
C LYS A 74 -17.25 -7.10 -34.47
N ASP A 75 -16.76 -7.78 -33.44
CA ASP A 75 -16.76 -9.25 -33.35
C ASP A 75 -18.19 -9.83 -33.33
N ASN A 76 -19.14 -9.19 -32.63
CA ASN A 76 -20.54 -9.61 -32.66
C ASN A 76 -21.17 -9.36 -34.04
N LEU A 77 -20.83 -8.26 -34.69
CA LEU A 77 -21.35 -7.90 -36.00
C LEU A 77 -20.76 -8.78 -37.11
N SER A 78 -19.51 -9.25 -36.99
CA SER A 78 -18.93 -10.24 -37.91
C SER A 78 -19.59 -11.62 -37.76
N PHE A 79 -19.91 -12.03 -36.52
CA PHE A 79 -20.68 -13.26 -36.26
C PHE A 79 -22.12 -13.19 -36.78
N ILE A 80 -22.80 -12.04 -36.67
CA ILE A 80 -24.14 -11.83 -37.22
C ILE A 80 -24.08 -11.71 -38.75
N SER A 81 -23.07 -11.04 -39.31
CA SER A 81 -22.88 -10.89 -40.76
C SER A 81 -22.52 -12.20 -41.45
N SER A 82 -21.77 -13.10 -40.81
CA SER A 82 -21.55 -14.45 -41.35
C SER A 82 -22.84 -15.27 -41.41
N LYS A 83 -23.85 -14.90 -40.60
CA LYS A 83 -25.18 -15.53 -40.57
C LYS A 83 -26.18 -14.87 -41.52
N ILE A 84 -25.96 -13.60 -41.87
CA ILE A 84 -26.85 -12.78 -42.72
C ILE A 84 -26.05 -12.32 -43.95
N THR A 85 -25.70 -13.25 -44.83
CA THR A 85 -25.29 -12.88 -46.19
C THR A 85 -26.51 -12.90 -47.09
N MET A 86 -27.34 -11.85 -47.01
CA MET A 86 -28.18 -11.33 -48.10
C MET A 86 -28.89 -10.06 -47.60
N SER A 87 -28.33 -8.90 -47.93
CA SER A 87 -29.03 -7.64 -48.27
C SER A 87 -28.17 -6.44 -47.84
N ALA A 88 -27.79 -5.65 -48.83
CA ALA A 88 -27.13 -4.36 -48.68
C ALA A 88 -28.04 -3.37 -47.93
N GLU A 89 -27.47 -2.47 -47.11
CA GLU A 89 -27.13 -1.09 -47.50
C GLU A 89 -26.69 -0.22 -46.30
N ASN A 90 -25.71 0.64 -46.60
CA ASN A 90 -25.52 2.03 -46.14
C ASN A 90 -25.13 2.37 -44.69
N SER A 91 -23.80 2.40 -44.50
CA SER A 91 -23.01 3.63 -44.30
C SER A 91 -23.59 4.74 -43.40
N LYS A 92 -23.47 4.54 -42.10
CA LYS A 92 -22.92 5.56 -41.19
C LYS A 92 -21.94 4.90 -40.23
N SER A 93 -20.83 4.37 -40.76
CA SER A 93 -19.69 3.99 -39.92
C SER A 93 -19.15 5.30 -39.32
N SER A 94 -19.56 5.58 -38.08
CA SER A 94 -19.29 6.84 -37.40
C SER A 94 -17.80 7.17 -37.51
N PHE A 95 -17.46 8.40 -37.85
CA PHE A 95 -16.11 8.96 -37.80
C PHE A 95 -15.32 8.57 -36.54
N ALA A 96 -16.01 8.29 -35.42
CA ALA A 96 -15.44 7.76 -34.19
C ALA A 96 -14.77 6.37 -34.33
N ALA A 97 -15.28 5.47 -35.19
CA ALA A 97 -14.74 4.11 -35.35
C ALA A 97 -13.36 4.09 -36.05
N THR A 98 -13.12 5.03 -36.96
CA THR A 98 -11.83 5.16 -37.64
C THR A 98 -10.87 6.06 -36.87
N THR A 99 -11.35 7.17 -36.29
CA THR A 99 -10.48 8.18 -35.66
C THR A 99 -9.99 7.79 -34.26
N VAL A 100 -10.82 7.12 -33.44
CA VAL A 100 -10.46 6.75 -32.06
C VAL A 100 -9.24 5.82 -31.94
N PRO A 101 -9.08 4.74 -32.75
CA PRO A 101 -7.90 3.88 -32.63
C PRO A 101 -6.59 4.62 -32.96
N TYR A 102 -6.58 5.55 -33.92
CA TYR A 102 -5.40 6.37 -34.22
C TYR A 102 -5.06 7.36 -33.11
N VAL A 103 -6.07 7.98 -32.48
CA VAL A 103 -5.86 8.85 -31.30
C VAL A 103 -5.25 8.07 -30.13
N ILE A 104 -5.74 6.85 -29.90
CA ILE A 104 -5.20 5.96 -28.86
C ILE A 104 -3.78 5.50 -29.21
N LEU A 105 -3.47 5.22 -30.47
CA LEU A 105 -2.11 4.88 -30.92
C LEU A 105 -1.13 6.03 -30.63
N VAL A 106 -1.49 7.27 -30.95
CA VAL A 106 -0.66 8.45 -30.63
C VAL A 106 -0.44 8.55 -29.12
N PHE A 107 -1.48 8.31 -28.32
CA PHE A 107 -1.38 8.32 -26.87
C PHE A 107 -0.46 7.20 -26.34
N LEU A 108 -0.56 5.99 -26.87
CA LEU A 108 0.29 4.85 -26.49
C LEU A 108 1.76 5.10 -26.84
N VAL A 109 2.04 5.72 -27.99
CA VAL A 109 3.39 6.11 -28.38
C VAL A 109 3.94 7.19 -27.45
N MET A 110 3.14 8.22 -27.12
CA MET A 110 3.53 9.24 -26.13
C MET A 110 3.85 8.63 -24.77
N GLN A 111 3.04 7.67 -24.31
CA GLN A 111 3.24 6.98 -23.04
C GLN A 111 4.49 6.09 -23.08
N LEU A 112 4.75 5.41 -24.20
CA LEU A 112 5.97 4.62 -24.40
C LEU A 112 7.21 5.52 -24.34
N ILE A 113 7.17 6.70 -24.97
CA ILE A 113 8.26 7.69 -24.90
C ILE A 113 8.48 8.13 -23.45
N LYS A 114 7.43 8.47 -22.71
CA LYS A 114 7.52 8.82 -21.28
C LYS A 114 8.17 7.69 -20.48
N GLU A 115 7.80 6.44 -20.74
CA GLU A 115 8.34 5.29 -20.02
C GLU A 115 9.81 5.04 -20.33
N VAL A 116 10.19 5.14 -21.61
CA VAL A 116 11.61 5.06 -22.02
C VAL A 116 12.42 6.18 -21.39
N LEU A 117 11.90 7.41 -21.32
CA LEU A 117 12.56 8.52 -20.63
C LEU A 117 12.75 8.23 -19.14
N GLN A 118 11.74 7.65 -18.48
CA GLN A 118 11.82 7.25 -17.08
C GLN A 118 12.86 6.14 -16.85
N ILE A 119 12.90 5.12 -17.72
CA ILE A 119 13.91 4.05 -17.68
C ILE A 119 15.31 4.60 -17.91
N VAL A 120 15.49 5.54 -18.84
CA VAL A 120 16.81 6.15 -19.12
C VAL A 120 17.28 6.98 -17.93
N TRP A 121 16.40 7.75 -17.30
CA TRP A 121 16.75 8.59 -16.16
C TRP A 121 17.07 7.76 -14.91
N LEU A 122 16.22 6.79 -14.56
CA LEU A 122 16.37 5.98 -13.34
C LEU A 122 17.28 4.75 -13.54
N ARG A 123 17.62 4.39 -14.79
CA ARG A 123 18.49 3.27 -15.16
C ARG A 123 18.10 1.95 -14.47
N LEU A 124 18.98 1.36 -13.67
CA LEU A 124 18.74 0.09 -12.97
C LEU A 124 17.94 0.26 -11.67
N ALA A 125 17.84 1.49 -11.15
CA ALA A 125 16.98 1.75 -9.99
C ALA A 125 15.51 1.58 -10.35
N TYR A 126 15.15 1.84 -11.61
CA TYR A 126 13.78 1.68 -12.13
C TYR A 126 13.18 0.30 -11.85
N PHE A 127 13.94 -0.78 -12.09
CA PHE A 127 13.46 -2.16 -11.94
C PHE A 127 13.34 -2.63 -10.50
N LYS A 128 13.82 -1.85 -9.53
CA LYS A 128 13.69 -2.18 -8.10
C LYS A 128 12.34 -1.73 -7.53
N ASP A 129 11.73 -0.71 -8.13
CA ASP A 129 10.43 -0.19 -7.70
C ASP A 129 9.30 -1.02 -8.32
N LEU A 130 8.50 -1.67 -7.47
CA LEU A 130 7.38 -2.52 -7.91
C LEU A 130 6.34 -1.74 -8.72
N THR A 131 6.08 -0.48 -8.35
CA THR A 131 5.10 0.37 -9.06
C THR A 131 5.51 0.60 -10.51
N ASN A 132 6.79 0.88 -10.76
CA ASN A 132 7.32 1.08 -12.10
C ASN A 132 7.22 -0.22 -12.93
N LEU A 133 7.54 -1.36 -12.31
CA LEU A 133 7.39 -2.67 -12.96
C LEU A 133 5.92 -2.96 -13.33
N LEU A 134 4.97 -2.66 -12.44
CA LEU A 134 3.55 -2.84 -12.71
C LEU A 134 3.05 -1.93 -13.84
N GLU A 135 3.51 -0.67 -13.89
CA GLU A 135 3.22 0.24 -15.01
C GLU A 135 3.75 -0.33 -16.34
N LEU A 136 4.99 -0.81 -16.37
CA LEU A 136 5.59 -1.42 -17.57
C LEU A 136 4.81 -2.64 -18.05
N VAL A 137 4.46 -3.56 -17.13
CA VAL A 137 3.69 -4.77 -17.45
C VAL A 137 2.30 -4.39 -17.96
N MET A 138 1.62 -3.45 -17.31
CA MET A 138 0.30 -2.97 -17.72
C MET A 138 0.34 -2.38 -19.13
N PHE A 139 1.27 -1.46 -19.42
CA PHE A 139 1.40 -0.89 -20.76
C PHE A 139 1.81 -1.95 -21.79
N GLY A 140 2.69 -2.89 -21.43
CA GLY A 140 3.03 -4.04 -22.26
C GLY A 140 1.80 -4.84 -22.68
N MET A 141 0.90 -5.13 -21.73
CA MET A 141 -0.38 -5.83 -22.00
C MET A 141 -1.32 -5.00 -22.88
N VAL A 142 -1.36 -3.68 -22.71
CA VAL A 142 -2.17 -2.83 -23.60
C VAL A 142 -1.61 -2.82 -25.02
N TRP A 143 -0.29 -2.79 -25.18
CA TRP A 143 0.37 -2.85 -26.49
C TRP A 143 0.13 -4.19 -27.18
N THR A 144 0.26 -5.32 -26.47
CA THR A 144 -0.02 -6.64 -27.04
C THR A 144 -1.49 -6.79 -27.44
N PHE A 145 -2.43 -6.16 -26.74
CA PHE A 145 -3.84 -6.12 -27.10
C PHE A 145 -4.13 -5.22 -28.31
N THR A 146 -3.51 -4.05 -28.39
CA THR A 146 -3.83 -3.04 -29.42
C THR A 146 -3.11 -3.24 -30.75
N LEU A 147 -1.93 -3.85 -30.77
CA LEU A 147 -1.17 -4.11 -32.01
C LEU A 147 -1.95 -4.95 -33.02
N PRO A 148 -2.58 -6.09 -32.64
CA PRO A 148 -3.43 -6.87 -33.56
C PRO A 148 -4.72 -6.16 -33.97
N CYS A 149 -5.20 -5.18 -33.19
CA CYS A 149 -6.41 -4.42 -33.53
C CYS A 149 -6.15 -3.40 -34.67
N ILE A 150 -4.92 -2.88 -34.77
CA ILE A 150 -4.52 -1.84 -35.73
C ILE A 150 -3.91 -2.46 -36.99
N SER A 151 -3.03 -3.44 -36.80
CA SER A 151 -2.51 -4.23 -37.91
C SER A 151 -3.58 -5.24 -38.26
N ALA A 152 -4.31 -5.04 -39.37
CA ALA A 152 -5.33 -5.96 -39.92
C ALA A 152 -4.75 -7.31 -40.40
N THR A 153 -3.73 -7.80 -39.70
CA THR A 153 -3.08 -9.07 -39.88
C THR A 153 -3.71 -10.02 -38.87
N ASP A 154 -4.45 -11.02 -39.37
CA ASP A 154 -5.03 -12.15 -38.63
C ASP A 154 -3.94 -13.02 -37.96
N VAL A 155 -3.11 -12.43 -37.09
CA VAL A 155 -1.95 -13.09 -36.48
C VAL A 155 -2.32 -13.73 -35.14
N CYS A 156 -3.51 -13.46 -34.61
CA CYS A 156 -4.08 -14.28 -33.55
C CYS A 156 -4.79 -15.45 -34.22
N SER A 157 -4.03 -16.53 -34.47
CA SER A 157 -4.59 -17.81 -34.90
C SER A 157 -5.80 -18.15 -34.03
N THR A 158 -6.95 -18.26 -34.68
CA THR A 158 -8.27 -18.67 -34.15
C THR A 158 -8.28 -20.02 -33.43
N GLU A 159 -7.13 -20.68 -33.29
CA GLU A 159 -6.91 -21.93 -32.57
C GLU A 159 -6.71 -21.75 -31.04
N LEU A 160 -6.32 -20.56 -30.57
CA LEU A 160 -6.09 -20.29 -29.13
C LEU A 160 -7.28 -19.64 -28.41
N LYS A 161 -8.31 -19.18 -29.13
CA LYS A 161 -9.41 -18.37 -28.55
C LYS A 161 -10.59 -19.21 -28.02
N TRP A 162 -10.73 -20.48 -28.42
CA TRP A 162 -11.92 -21.29 -28.09
C TRP A 162 -11.66 -22.75 -27.67
N THR A 163 -10.42 -23.24 -27.71
CA THR A 163 -10.09 -24.62 -27.30
C THR A 163 -9.93 -24.81 -25.78
N ALA A 164 -10.05 -23.74 -25.00
CA ALA A 164 -10.13 -23.80 -23.54
C ALA A 164 -11.52 -24.21 -23.00
N GLY A 165 -12.52 -24.29 -23.89
CA GLY A 165 -13.78 -24.97 -23.59
C GLY A 165 -13.62 -26.45 -23.87
N GLU A 166 -13.70 -27.27 -22.82
CA GLU A 166 -13.92 -28.72 -22.92
C GLU A 166 -12.68 -29.58 -23.22
N GLN A 167 -11.59 -29.36 -22.48
CA GLN A 167 -10.59 -30.39 -22.23
C GLN A 167 -10.43 -30.57 -20.73
N GLY A 168 -10.50 -31.82 -20.27
CA GLY A 168 -10.72 -32.18 -18.87
C GLY A 168 -9.86 -31.39 -17.88
N ASN A 169 -10.52 -30.88 -16.83
CA ASN A 169 -9.95 -30.02 -15.78
C ASN A 169 -8.69 -30.57 -15.07
N PHE A 170 -8.32 -31.82 -15.33
CA PHE A 170 -7.14 -32.50 -14.77
C PHE A 170 -6.28 -33.22 -15.83
N ALA A 171 -6.42 -32.85 -17.11
CA ALA A 171 -5.65 -33.48 -18.20
C ALA A 171 -4.16 -33.08 -18.16
N ASP A 172 -3.89 -31.80 -17.91
CA ASP A 172 -2.54 -31.25 -17.82
C ASP A 172 -2.19 -30.84 -16.39
N PHE A 173 -0.90 -30.96 -16.05
CA PHE A 173 -0.37 -30.52 -14.76
C PHE A 173 -0.72 -29.06 -14.44
N TRP A 174 -0.59 -28.16 -15.43
CA TRP A 174 -0.86 -26.74 -15.23
C TRP A 174 -2.35 -26.43 -15.06
N LEU A 175 -3.24 -27.16 -15.74
CA LEU A 175 -4.69 -27.04 -15.59
C LEU A 175 -5.17 -27.61 -14.26
N ALA A 176 -4.59 -28.75 -13.83
CA ALA A 176 -4.85 -29.31 -12.52
C ALA A 176 -4.38 -28.36 -11.40
N LEU A 177 -3.19 -27.77 -11.54
CA LEU A 177 -2.67 -26.80 -10.59
C LEU A 177 -3.54 -25.55 -10.51
N SER A 178 -3.98 -24.99 -11.64
CA SER A 178 -4.86 -23.82 -11.65
C SER A 178 -6.24 -24.12 -11.05
N LYS A 179 -6.84 -25.29 -11.39
CA LYS A 179 -8.11 -25.72 -10.79
C LYS A 179 -8.00 -25.90 -9.28
N ILE A 180 -6.92 -26.50 -8.78
CA ILE A 180 -6.68 -26.61 -7.33
C ILE A 180 -6.52 -25.23 -6.69
N ASN A 181 -5.83 -24.27 -7.33
CA ASN A 181 -5.74 -22.90 -6.83
C ASN A 181 -7.10 -22.18 -6.78
N ILE A 182 -7.94 -22.34 -7.81
CA ILE A 182 -9.30 -21.80 -7.85
C ILE A 182 -10.16 -22.45 -6.74
N MET A 183 -10.03 -23.76 -6.55
CA MET A 183 -10.68 -24.47 -5.45
C MET A 183 -10.16 -24.00 -4.07
N MET A 184 -8.88 -23.61 -3.96
CA MET A 184 -8.31 -23.00 -2.75
C MET A 184 -8.88 -21.62 -2.42
N VAL A 185 -9.26 -20.83 -3.43
CA VAL A 185 -9.93 -19.53 -3.26
C VAL A 185 -11.37 -19.70 -2.74
N GLY A 186 -11.95 -20.88 -2.91
CA GLY A 186 -13.29 -21.24 -2.41
C GLY A 186 -14.33 -21.47 -3.49
N GLU A 187 -13.95 -21.41 -4.78
CA GLU A 187 -14.84 -21.78 -5.87
C GLU A 187 -14.88 -23.30 -6.02
N LEU A 188 -15.95 -23.91 -5.49
CA LEU A 188 -16.17 -25.36 -5.50
C LEU A 188 -17.16 -25.75 -6.60
N ASP A 189 -16.62 -26.07 -7.76
CA ASP A 189 -17.39 -26.55 -8.91
C ASP A 189 -17.41 -28.09 -8.94
N TYR A 190 -18.19 -28.69 -8.02
CA TYR A 190 -18.21 -30.15 -7.78
C TYR A 190 -19.34 -30.88 -8.51
N THR A 191 -20.32 -30.16 -9.06
CA THR A 191 -21.50 -30.71 -9.73
C THR A 191 -21.11 -31.51 -10.98
N ASP A 192 -20.40 -30.88 -11.90
CA ASP A 192 -20.03 -31.47 -13.19
C ASP A 192 -18.82 -32.42 -13.05
N MET A 193 -18.02 -32.23 -11.99
CA MET A 193 -16.82 -33.03 -11.71
C MET A 193 -17.11 -34.36 -11.00
N LEU A 194 -18.02 -34.36 -10.02
CA LEU A 194 -18.25 -35.49 -9.12
C LEU A 194 -19.71 -35.94 -9.13
N VAL A 195 -20.67 -35.03 -8.95
CA VAL A 195 -22.09 -35.41 -8.77
C VAL A 195 -22.64 -36.07 -10.03
N GLU A 196 -22.49 -35.43 -11.18
CA GLU A 196 -23.02 -35.97 -12.44
C GLU A 196 -22.35 -37.30 -12.82
N LYS A 197 -21.04 -37.43 -12.60
CA LYS A 197 -20.28 -38.64 -12.93
C LYS A 197 -20.60 -39.82 -12.01
N ILE A 198 -20.92 -39.56 -10.73
CA ILE A 198 -21.28 -40.59 -9.75
C ILE A 198 -22.76 -40.99 -9.91
N VAL A 199 -23.67 -40.02 -10.08
CA VAL A 199 -25.12 -40.27 -10.22
C VAL A 199 -25.44 -40.96 -11.54
N ASN A 200 -24.83 -40.52 -12.65
CA ASN A 200 -25.07 -41.11 -13.97
C ASN A 200 -24.17 -42.31 -14.27
N ASN A 201 -23.29 -42.69 -13.34
CA ASN A 201 -22.28 -43.74 -13.49
C ASN A 201 -21.54 -43.66 -14.84
N ASN A 202 -21.13 -42.44 -15.21
CA ASN A 202 -20.50 -42.18 -16.50
C ASN A 202 -19.20 -42.98 -16.61
N THR A 203 -19.06 -43.72 -17.71
CA THR A 203 -17.86 -44.51 -18.03
C THR A 203 -17.00 -43.76 -19.03
N VAL A 204 -15.69 -44.00 -18.98
CA VAL A 204 -14.77 -43.43 -19.96
C VAL A 204 -15.13 -44.02 -21.33
N PRO A 205 -15.41 -43.20 -22.36
CA PRO A 205 -15.84 -43.69 -23.67
C PRO A 205 -14.82 -44.69 -24.22
N GLY A 206 -15.29 -45.91 -24.51
CA GLY A 206 -14.45 -47.02 -24.99
C GLY A 206 -13.94 -47.99 -23.92
N THR A 207 -14.26 -47.78 -22.64
CA THR A 207 -13.94 -48.74 -21.56
C THR A 207 -15.12 -48.91 -20.60
N ASN A 208 -15.31 -50.08 -20.00
CA ASN A 208 -16.35 -50.32 -18.97
C ASN A 208 -15.93 -49.79 -17.58
N VAL A 209 -14.97 -48.86 -17.52
CA VAL A 209 -14.45 -48.33 -16.27
C VAL A 209 -15.16 -47.00 -15.96
N PRO A 210 -15.80 -46.86 -14.79
CA PRO A 210 -16.41 -45.60 -14.37
C PRO A 210 -15.33 -44.53 -14.19
N TYR A 211 -15.66 -43.27 -14.51
CA TYR A 211 -14.75 -42.13 -14.29
C TYR A 211 -14.28 -41.99 -12.83
N VAL A 212 -15.12 -42.43 -11.88
CA VAL A 212 -14.81 -42.46 -10.45
C VAL A 212 -14.91 -43.91 -9.95
N PRO A 213 -13.80 -44.68 -9.92
CA PRO A 213 -13.83 -46.10 -9.54
C PRO A 213 -14.18 -46.34 -8.07
N LEU A 214 -13.95 -45.37 -7.17
CA LEU A 214 -14.22 -45.47 -5.73
C LEU A 214 -15.03 -44.25 -5.22
N PRO A 215 -16.35 -44.19 -5.47
CA PRO A 215 -17.17 -42.99 -5.21
C PRO A 215 -17.19 -42.58 -3.73
N ILE A 216 -17.29 -43.55 -2.81
CA ILE A 216 -17.37 -43.29 -1.37
C ILE A 216 -16.07 -42.68 -0.84
N LEU A 217 -14.93 -43.21 -1.28
CA LEU A 217 -13.61 -42.72 -0.88
C LEU A 217 -13.37 -41.30 -1.41
N THR A 218 -13.72 -41.05 -2.68
CA THR A 218 -13.58 -39.73 -3.30
C THR A 218 -14.45 -38.67 -2.62
N ILE A 219 -15.69 -39.00 -2.25
CA ILE A 219 -16.57 -38.08 -1.49
C ILE A 219 -15.99 -37.78 -0.10
N CYS A 220 -15.47 -38.80 0.60
CA CYS A 220 -14.86 -38.62 1.91
C CYS A 220 -13.61 -37.72 1.84
N LEU A 221 -12.71 -37.99 0.89
CA LEU A 221 -11.53 -37.17 0.64
C LEU A 221 -11.90 -35.74 0.23
N PHE A 222 -12.92 -35.57 -0.61
CA PHE A 222 -13.42 -34.26 -1.01
C PHE A 222 -13.98 -33.47 0.19
N LEU A 223 -14.73 -34.10 1.08
CA LEU A 223 -15.28 -33.44 2.27
C LEU A 223 -14.17 -32.98 3.23
N VAL A 224 -13.15 -33.82 3.45
CA VAL A 224 -11.97 -33.44 4.25
C VAL A 224 -11.21 -32.29 3.59
N PHE A 225 -11.05 -32.33 2.26
CA PHE A 225 -10.41 -31.26 1.50
C PHE A 225 -11.17 -29.93 1.64
N VAL A 226 -12.50 -29.94 1.50
CA VAL A 226 -13.34 -28.75 1.68
C VAL A 226 -13.24 -28.20 3.09
N LEU A 227 -13.24 -29.05 4.12
CA LEU A 227 -13.07 -28.60 5.50
C LEU A 227 -11.70 -27.91 5.69
N MET A 228 -10.62 -28.55 5.22
CA MET A 228 -9.27 -27.99 5.34
C MET A 228 -9.11 -26.66 4.59
N VAL A 229 -9.61 -26.57 3.37
CA VAL A 229 -9.46 -25.37 2.54
C VAL A 229 -10.43 -24.26 2.96
N SER A 230 -11.73 -24.55 2.99
CA SER A 230 -12.74 -23.52 3.21
C SER A 230 -12.79 -23.03 4.65
N VAL A 231 -12.47 -23.89 5.63
CA VAL A 231 -12.56 -23.53 7.05
C VAL A 231 -11.18 -23.27 7.64
N VAL A 232 -10.23 -24.20 7.54
CA VAL A 232 -8.94 -24.04 8.24
C VAL A 232 -8.07 -22.99 7.56
N LEU A 233 -7.89 -23.08 6.24
CA LEU A 233 -6.98 -22.21 5.50
C LEU A 233 -7.45 -20.75 5.51
N VAL A 234 -8.72 -20.50 5.18
CA VAL A 234 -9.28 -19.13 5.16
C VAL A 234 -9.25 -18.50 6.56
N ASN A 235 -9.63 -19.23 7.62
CA ASN A 235 -9.62 -18.68 8.97
C ASN A 235 -8.21 -18.39 9.48
N LEU A 236 -7.22 -19.20 9.09
CA LEU A 236 -5.81 -18.93 9.40
C LEU A 236 -5.30 -17.68 8.67
N LEU A 237 -5.61 -17.55 7.37
CA LEU A 237 -5.26 -16.38 6.56
C LEU A 237 -5.89 -15.10 7.11
N VAL A 238 -7.17 -15.15 7.48
CA VAL A 238 -7.87 -14.02 8.11
C VAL A 238 -7.26 -13.70 9.48
N GLY A 239 -6.93 -14.70 10.29
CA GLY A 239 -6.29 -14.50 11.60
C GLY A 239 -4.92 -13.81 11.51
N LEU A 240 -4.08 -14.23 10.56
CA LEU A 240 -2.80 -13.57 10.28
C LEU A 240 -2.99 -12.16 9.75
N ALA A 241 -3.91 -11.98 8.79
CA ALA A 241 -4.22 -10.67 8.23
C ALA A 241 -4.72 -9.69 9.31
N VAL A 242 -5.59 -10.13 10.23
CA VAL A 242 -6.10 -9.28 11.33
C VAL A 242 -4.98 -8.91 12.30
N GLY A 243 -4.09 -9.85 12.66
CA GLY A 243 -2.94 -9.56 13.51
C GLY A 243 -1.99 -8.53 12.88
N ASP A 244 -1.70 -8.68 11.59
CA ASP A 244 -0.88 -7.73 10.85
C ASP A 244 -1.56 -6.36 10.74
N ILE A 245 -2.87 -6.33 10.44
CA ILE A 245 -3.66 -5.08 10.37
C ILE A 245 -3.65 -4.33 11.69
N GLU A 246 -3.79 -5.02 12.83
CA GLU A 246 -3.75 -4.38 14.16
C GLU A 246 -2.41 -3.67 14.40
N SER A 247 -1.30 -4.32 14.06
CA SER A 247 0.05 -3.73 14.21
C SER A 247 0.25 -2.50 13.31
N ILE A 248 -0.28 -2.53 12.08
CA ILE A 248 -0.26 -1.40 11.15
C ILE A 248 -1.14 -0.27 11.68
N GLN A 249 -2.33 -0.58 12.21
CA GLN A 249 -3.26 0.42 12.73
C GLN A 249 -2.68 1.20 13.90
N ARG A 250 -1.98 0.53 14.83
CA ARG A 250 -1.32 1.19 15.98
C ARG A 250 -0.26 2.21 15.57
N THR A 251 0.35 2.04 14.39
CA THR A 251 1.42 2.94 13.89
C THR A 251 0.98 3.79 12.71
N ALA A 252 -0.28 3.70 12.29
CA ALA A 252 -0.79 4.32 11.07
C ALA A 252 -0.76 5.85 11.10
N SER A 253 -1.01 6.47 12.27
CA SER A 253 -0.94 7.93 12.42
C SER A 253 0.46 8.46 12.08
N LEU A 254 1.47 7.96 12.80
CA LEU A 254 2.87 8.30 12.58
C LEU A 254 3.30 7.94 11.15
N ARG A 255 2.94 6.75 10.65
CA ARG A 255 3.34 6.31 9.32
C ARG A 255 2.79 7.21 8.22
N THR A 256 1.53 7.63 8.33
CA THR A 256 0.91 8.59 7.40
C THR A 256 1.66 9.92 7.40
N LEU A 257 2.07 10.41 8.57
CA LEU A 257 2.86 11.64 8.68
C LEU A 257 4.25 11.51 8.05
N ILE A 258 4.92 10.39 8.31
CA ILE A 258 6.22 10.07 7.72
C ILE A 258 6.09 10.00 6.19
N ASP A 259 5.08 9.31 5.67
CA ASP A 259 4.85 9.18 4.24
C ASP A 259 4.58 10.54 3.58
N GLN A 260 3.82 11.44 4.24
CA GLN A 260 3.62 12.82 3.78
C GLN A 260 4.95 13.59 3.71
N VAL A 261 5.79 13.47 4.74
CA VAL A 261 7.11 14.12 4.78
C VAL A 261 8.02 13.59 3.69
N LEU A 262 8.10 12.26 3.52
CA LEU A 262 8.93 11.61 2.51
C LEU A 262 8.47 11.93 1.10
N LEU A 263 7.16 12.01 0.86
CA LEU A 263 6.59 12.43 -0.41
C LEU A 263 7.03 13.86 -0.75
N VAL A 264 6.90 14.80 0.19
CA VAL A 264 7.30 16.20 -0.01
C VAL A 264 8.83 16.30 -0.20
N ASP A 265 9.62 15.56 0.57
CA ASP A 265 11.09 15.52 0.44
C ASP A 265 11.54 14.99 -0.93
N GLY A 266 10.98 13.86 -1.36
CA GLY A 266 11.27 13.27 -2.66
C GLY A 266 10.91 14.20 -3.82
N ILE A 267 9.76 14.88 -3.73
CA ILE A 267 9.35 15.89 -4.71
C ILE A 267 10.32 17.06 -4.73
N MET A 268 10.72 17.58 -3.57
CA MET A 268 11.68 18.70 -3.51
C MET A 268 13.03 18.34 -4.15
N LYS A 269 13.51 17.11 -3.96
CA LYS A 269 14.76 16.62 -4.56
C LYS A 269 14.68 16.43 -6.07
N SER A 270 13.52 16.00 -6.57
CA SER A 270 13.30 15.77 -8.00
C SER A 270 13.17 17.06 -8.82
N TYR A 271 12.71 18.15 -8.19
CA TYR A 271 12.46 19.41 -8.88
C TYR A 271 13.74 20.24 -9.14
N PRO A 272 13.85 20.89 -10.31
CA PRO A 272 15.00 21.74 -10.61
C PRO A 272 15.02 23.01 -9.76
N ARG A 273 16.23 23.44 -9.37
CA ARG A 273 16.49 24.52 -8.38
C ARG A 273 15.79 25.86 -8.70
N PHE A 274 15.52 26.16 -9.98
CA PHE A 274 14.83 27.41 -10.35
C PHE A 274 13.37 27.45 -9.89
N ILE A 275 12.67 26.31 -9.90
CA ILE A 275 11.27 26.20 -9.44
C ILE A 275 11.23 26.35 -7.92
N LEU A 276 12.13 25.66 -7.21
CA LEU A 276 12.22 25.76 -5.75
C LEU A 276 12.47 27.20 -5.29
N ARG A 277 13.40 27.92 -5.95
CA ARG A 277 13.67 29.34 -5.63
C ARG A 277 12.47 30.24 -5.88
N ARG A 278 11.77 30.05 -7.00
CA ARG A 278 10.61 30.89 -7.37
C ARG A 278 9.42 30.71 -6.42
N MET A 279 9.27 29.51 -5.85
CA MET A 279 8.13 29.20 -5.00
C MET A 279 8.41 29.34 -3.50
N HIS A 280 9.66 29.55 -3.08
CA HIS A 280 10.00 29.73 -1.69
C HIS A 280 9.26 30.94 -1.08
N ARG A 281 8.56 30.73 0.04
CA ARG A 281 7.91 31.78 0.82
C ARG A 281 8.21 31.58 2.30
N CYS A 282 8.65 32.65 2.97
CA CYS A 282 9.05 32.61 4.37
C CYS A 282 7.87 32.73 5.36
N SER A 283 6.69 33.14 4.89
CA SER A 283 5.49 33.28 5.72
C SER A 283 4.22 33.01 4.90
N LEU A 284 3.25 32.34 5.54
CA LEU A 284 1.95 32.04 4.98
C LEU A 284 0.87 32.63 5.89
N GLU A 285 0.15 33.63 5.40
CA GLU A 285 -0.99 34.23 6.10
C GLU A 285 -2.29 33.51 5.67
N ILE A 286 -2.96 32.84 6.62
CA ILE A 286 -4.24 32.17 6.38
C ILE A 286 -5.35 33.05 6.95
N LYS A 287 -6.30 33.46 6.11
CA LYS A 287 -7.47 34.26 6.50
C LYS A 287 -8.73 33.38 6.47
N PRO A 288 -9.20 32.87 7.62
CA PRO A 288 -10.31 31.90 7.69
C PRO A 288 -11.64 32.43 7.13
N ASN A 289 -11.88 33.74 7.29
CA ASN A 289 -13.18 34.35 6.97
C ASN A 289 -13.24 35.01 5.57
N GLN A 290 -12.25 34.76 4.70
CA GLN A 290 -12.26 35.31 3.34
C GLN A 290 -12.47 34.20 2.31
N ASN A 291 -13.70 34.13 1.78
CA ASN A 291 -14.09 33.13 0.80
C ASN A 291 -13.81 33.62 -0.63
N SER A 292 -12.81 33.06 -1.29
CA SER A 292 -12.71 33.16 -2.77
C SER A 292 -13.06 31.80 -3.36
N PHE A 293 -14.12 31.73 -4.16
CA PHE A 293 -14.59 30.48 -4.80
C PHE A 293 -13.46 29.74 -5.53
N PHE A 294 -12.62 30.47 -6.27
CA PHE A 294 -11.48 29.90 -6.99
C PHE A 294 -10.39 29.36 -6.04
N LYS A 295 -10.18 30.01 -4.89
CA LYS A 295 -9.34 29.44 -3.81
C LYS A 295 -9.99 28.19 -3.27
N ARG A 296 -11.29 28.18 -3.02
CA ARG A 296 -12.03 27.00 -2.55
C ARG A 296 -11.96 25.80 -3.49
N VAL A 297 -12.00 26.02 -4.81
CA VAL A 297 -11.85 24.97 -5.83
C VAL A 297 -10.39 24.54 -5.99
N ALA A 298 -9.45 25.47 -6.10
CA ALA A 298 -8.02 25.15 -6.15
C ALA A 298 -7.52 24.47 -4.86
N LEU A 299 -8.17 24.73 -3.73
CA LEU A 299 -7.93 24.13 -2.40
C LEU A 299 -8.87 22.95 -2.11
N SER A 300 -9.83 22.63 -2.98
CA SER A 300 -10.74 21.50 -2.81
C SER A 300 -9.94 20.19 -2.95
N GLY A 301 -10.20 19.23 -2.07
CA GLY A 301 -9.42 17.98 -1.99
C GLY A 301 -8.01 18.12 -1.41
N THR A 302 -7.69 19.27 -0.80
CA THR A 302 -6.48 19.41 0.04
C THR A 302 -6.86 19.85 1.44
N ASP A 303 -6.24 19.22 2.42
CA ASP A 303 -6.57 19.42 3.82
C ASP A 303 -6.31 20.84 4.36
N LEU A 304 -5.71 21.78 3.60
CA LEU A 304 -5.46 23.15 4.08
C LEU A 304 -6.74 23.96 4.36
N THR A 305 -7.82 23.66 3.66
CA THR A 305 -9.15 24.25 3.93
C THR A 305 -10.11 23.22 4.48
N ASP A 306 -9.61 22.03 4.86
CA ASP A 306 -10.43 21.03 5.49
C ASP A 306 -10.95 21.59 6.82
N GLN A 307 -12.23 21.32 7.07
CA GLN A 307 -12.94 21.83 8.22
C GLN A 307 -12.24 21.33 9.50
N GLY A 308 -11.71 20.09 9.49
CA GLY A 308 -10.94 19.53 10.60
C GLY A 308 -9.61 20.22 10.87
N PHE A 309 -8.87 20.67 9.84
CA PHE A 309 -7.62 21.42 10.05
C PHE A 309 -7.86 22.86 10.48
N MET A 310 -8.88 23.51 9.91
CA MET A 310 -9.29 24.84 10.34
C MET A 310 -9.80 24.80 11.78
N ASP A 311 -10.56 23.78 12.16
CA ASP A 311 -10.97 23.53 13.53
C ASP A 311 -9.75 23.22 14.41
N MET A 312 -8.76 22.45 13.96
CA MET A 312 -7.51 22.24 14.70
C MET A 312 -6.76 23.55 14.96
N LEU A 313 -6.63 24.42 13.95
CA LEU A 313 -5.97 25.73 14.08
C LEU A 313 -6.76 26.71 14.96
N LEU A 314 -8.09 26.71 14.86
CA LEU A 314 -8.98 27.62 15.61
C LEU A 314 -9.20 27.13 17.06
N ASN A 315 -9.43 25.83 17.26
CA ASN A 315 -9.57 25.21 18.58
C ASN A 315 -8.26 25.19 19.35
N TYR A 316 -7.09 25.16 18.72
CA TYR A 316 -5.82 25.35 19.44
C TYR A 316 -5.83 26.62 20.32
N LYS A 317 -6.52 27.67 19.86
CA LYS A 317 -6.64 28.94 20.60
C LYS A 317 -7.80 28.96 21.60
N SER A 318 -8.80 28.08 21.46
CA SER A 318 -10.04 28.07 22.27
C SER A 318 -10.19 26.85 23.18
N GLY A 319 -9.37 25.83 23.02
CA GLY A 319 -9.53 24.54 23.69
C GLY A 319 -8.37 23.61 23.39
N LYS A 320 -7.31 23.69 24.20
CA LYS A 320 -6.59 22.49 24.59
C LYS A 320 -7.65 21.53 25.13
N SER A 321 -7.90 20.41 24.45
CA SER A 321 -8.79 19.41 25.01
C SER A 321 -8.18 18.96 26.34
N THR A 322 -8.97 18.99 27.40
CA THR A 322 -8.50 18.68 28.75
C THR A 322 -7.76 17.33 28.74
N ALA A 323 -8.28 16.35 28.00
CA ALA A 323 -7.74 14.98 27.92
C ALA A 323 -6.32 14.88 27.33
N GLU A 324 -5.98 15.64 26.28
CA GLU A 324 -4.63 15.62 25.70
C GLU A 324 -3.62 16.32 26.61
N GLU A 325 -4.03 17.42 27.26
CA GLU A 325 -3.22 18.07 28.28
C GLU A 325 -3.02 17.17 29.51
N TRP A 326 -4.04 16.43 29.93
CA TRP A 326 -3.93 15.42 30.99
C TRP A 326 -2.95 14.31 30.61
N CYS A 327 -3.05 13.75 29.39
CA CYS A 327 -2.20 12.63 28.97
C CYS A 327 -0.73 13.06 28.79
N GLU A 328 -0.48 14.25 28.24
CA GLU A 328 0.87 14.81 28.15
C GLU A 328 1.44 15.20 29.52
N TYR A 329 0.60 15.71 30.42
CA TYR A 329 0.98 16.02 31.80
C TYR A 329 1.30 14.74 32.60
N GLU A 330 0.51 13.68 32.43
CA GLU A 330 0.70 12.40 33.09
C GLU A 330 1.98 11.72 32.62
N HIS A 331 2.22 11.66 31.31
CA HIS A 331 3.48 11.14 30.76
C HIS A 331 4.71 11.96 31.22
N SER A 332 4.59 13.29 31.25
CA SER A 332 5.67 14.17 31.74
C SER A 332 5.90 14.03 33.26
N ARG A 333 4.87 13.64 34.03
CA ARG A 333 5.00 13.35 35.45
C ARG A 333 5.72 12.04 35.68
N ASP A 334 5.39 11.01 34.91
CA ASP A 334 6.03 9.70 35.01
C ASP A 334 7.52 9.78 34.70
N GLU A 335 7.93 10.50 33.65
CA GLU A 335 9.37 10.71 33.35
C GLU A 335 10.11 11.42 34.49
N ARG A 336 9.51 12.48 35.06
CA ARG A 336 10.10 13.17 36.22
C ARG A 336 10.13 12.29 37.46
N GLN A 337 9.10 11.46 37.66
CA GLN A 337 9.04 10.51 38.76
C GLN A 337 10.14 9.46 38.60
N GLU A 338 10.35 8.88 37.43
CA GLU A 338 11.44 7.95 37.17
C GLU A 338 12.82 8.57 37.43
N GLU A 339 13.05 9.79 36.95
CA GLU A 339 14.31 10.51 37.23
C GLU A 339 14.50 10.76 38.73
N SER A 340 13.44 11.15 39.43
CA SER A 340 13.48 11.37 40.87
C SER A 340 13.72 10.07 41.63
N ILE A 341 13.11 8.96 41.21
CA ILE A 341 13.29 7.63 41.80
C ILE A 341 14.73 7.14 41.57
N LYS A 342 15.29 7.33 40.36
CA LYS A 342 16.70 6.99 40.07
C LYS A 342 17.66 7.80 40.96
N LYS A 343 17.39 9.09 41.16
CA LYS A 343 18.18 9.94 42.08
C LYS A 343 18.05 9.47 43.53
N LEU A 344 16.84 9.13 43.97
CA LEU A 344 16.59 8.61 45.32
C LEU A 344 17.25 7.24 45.54
N GLN A 345 17.21 6.35 44.54
CA GLN A 345 17.89 5.07 44.61
C GLN A 345 19.40 5.26 44.77
N ALA A 346 20.00 6.17 44.01
CA ALA A 346 21.42 6.48 44.11
C ALA A 346 21.80 7.07 45.49
N THR A 347 20.96 7.94 46.07
CA THR A 347 21.23 8.51 47.41
C THR A 347 21.06 7.47 48.52
N VAL A 348 20.05 6.60 48.44
CA VAL A 348 19.83 5.50 49.39
C VAL A 348 20.97 4.49 49.33
N GLU A 349 21.46 4.14 48.14
CA GLU A 349 22.60 3.24 48.00
C GLU A 349 23.88 3.85 48.59
N ALA A 350 24.11 5.15 48.39
CA ALA A 350 25.22 5.87 49.00
C ALA A 350 25.13 5.88 50.54
N GLN A 351 23.95 6.12 51.10
CA GLN A 351 23.70 6.04 52.55
C GLN A 351 23.92 4.63 53.09
N GLY A 352 23.47 3.59 52.36
CA GLY A 352 23.67 2.19 52.73
C GLY A 352 25.16 1.81 52.78
N LYS A 353 25.97 2.28 51.83
CA LYS A 353 27.43 2.09 51.83
C LYS A 353 28.09 2.79 53.02
N LEU A 354 27.65 4.00 53.36
CA LEU A 354 28.15 4.75 54.50
C LEU A 354 27.85 4.04 55.83
N LEU A 355 26.61 3.57 56.02
CA LEU A 355 26.19 2.83 57.21
C LEU A 355 26.99 1.53 57.38
N LYS A 356 27.22 0.80 56.28
CA LYS A 356 28.05 -0.40 56.30
C LYS A 356 29.49 -0.09 56.72
N ALA A 357 30.08 0.98 56.19
CA ALA A 357 31.41 1.43 56.59
C ALA A 357 31.49 1.87 58.06
N MET A 358 30.44 2.51 58.60
CA MET A 358 30.36 2.85 60.03
C MET A 358 30.23 1.62 60.92
N ALA A 359 29.38 0.66 60.54
CA ALA A 359 29.22 -0.60 61.27
C ALA A 359 30.53 -1.41 61.31
N ASP A 360 31.24 -1.46 60.18
CA ASP A 360 32.55 -2.12 60.10
C ASP A 360 33.59 -1.42 60.99
N ARG A 361 33.60 -0.08 61.04
CA ARG A 361 34.47 0.70 61.94
C ARG A 361 34.14 0.50 63.43
N LEU A 362 32.85 0.44 63.77
CA LEU A 362 32.39 0.15 65.14
C LEU A 362 32.81 -1.27 65.58
N LYS A 363 32.66 -2.26 64.71
CA LYS A 363 33.07 -3.64 64.98
C LYS A 363 34.59 -3.79 65.12
N LEU A 364 35.37 -3.00 64.39
CA LEU A 364 36.82 -2.91 64.58
C LEU A 364 37.16 -2.28 65.93
N ARG A 365 36.46 -1.21 66.32
CA ARG A 365 36.67 -0.53 67.61
C ARG A 365 36.34 -1.42 68.80
N SER A 366 35.22 -2.15 68.77
CA SER A 366 34.88 -3.07 69.86
C SER A 366 35.93 -4.18 70.01
N ARG A 367 36.47 -4.68 68.89
CA ARG A 367 37.56 -5.68 68.91
C ARG A 367 38.87 -5.12 69.46
N THR A 368 39.22 -3.88 69.17
CA THR A 368 40.42 -3.26 69.75
C THR A 368 40.25 -2.99 71.23
N ASP A 369 39.06 -2.56 71.67
CA ASP A 369 38.77 -2.31 73.09
C ASP A 369 38.80 -3.63 73.90
N GLU A 370 38.34 -4.75 73.32
CA GLU A 370 38.48 -6.10 73.91
C GLU A 370 39.93 -6.59 73.98
N ALA A 371 40.74 -6.31 72.95
CA ALA A 371 42.16 -6.66 72.91
C ALA A 371 42.99 -5.86 73.93
N ASP A 372 42.72 -4.55 74.07
CA ASP A 372 43.38 -3.69 75.04
C ASP A 372 42.97 -4.04 76.49
N ALA A 373 41.75 -4.53 76.70
CA ALA A 373 41.29 -5.02 78.00
C ALA A 373 41.96 -6.35 78.39
N SER A 374 42.22 -7.23 77.42
CA SER A 374 42.91 -8.50 77.65
C SER A 374 44.42 -8.32 77.89
N LEU A 375 45.07 -7.36 77.22
CA LEU A 375 46.47 -6.98 77.46
C LEU A 375 46.74 -6.31 78.83
N LYS A 376 45.69 -5.86 79.54
CA LYS A 376 45.81 -5.31 80.91
C LYS A 376 45.61 -6.36 82.01
N LEU A 377 45.19 -7.57 81.65
CA LEU A 377 44.90 -8.67 82.57
C LEU A 377 46.02 -9.74 82.60
N GLU A 378 47.00 -9.65 81.70
CA GLU A 378 48.32 -10.30 81.80
C GLU A 378 49.35 -9.32 82.36
#